data_AF-A0A452RGT9-F1
#
_entry.id   AF-A0A452RGT9-F1
#
_cell.length_a   1.000
_cell.length_b   1.000
_cell.length_c   1.000
_cell.angle_alpha   90.00
_cell.angle_beta   90.00
_cell.angle_gamma   90.00
#
_symmetry.space_group_name_H-M   'P 1'
#
loop_
_entity.id
_entity.type
_entity.pdbx_description
1 polymer ?
#
loop_
_entity_poly.entity_id
_entity_poly.type
_entity_poly.pdbx_seq_one_letter_code
_entity_poly.pdbx_strand_id
1 'polypeptide(L)'
;MLHNERPYLCNFLGTVYENSSRQALMNILKQDGNDKLCWVSAREQWQPQETNESLKNYQDALLQSDLTLCPVGVNTECYRIYEACSYGSIPVVEDTMAAGSCGNTSVYRNAPLQLLKSMGAPFIFIKNWNELPAVLEREKTLILQEKIQRRKMLLHWYQHFKTELKMRFTNILESSFLMNNKG
;
A
#
# COMPACT_ATOMS: atom_id res chain seq x y z
N MET A 1 17.91 -5.96 7.94
CA MET A 1 16.84 -5.29 7.16
C MET A 1 15.64 -4.90 7.99
N LEU A 2 15.00 -5.81 8.74
CA LEU A 2 13.93 -5.42 9.68
C LEU A 2 14.43 -4.44 10.77
N HIS A 3 15.63 -4.70 11.30
CA HIS A 3 16.24 -3.98 12.41
C HIS A 3 17.21 -2.87 12.00
N ASN A 4 17.42 -2.68 10.69
CA ASN A 4 18.44 -1.74 10.20
C ASN A 4 17.77 -0.44 9.77
N GLU A 5 18.55 0.62 9.73
CA GLU A 5 18.14 1.83 9.01
C GLU A 5 17.94 1.52 7.52
N ARG A 6 16.97 2.20 6.92
CA ARG A 6 16.62 2.08 5.51
C ARG A 6 17.10 3.35 4.80
N PRO A 7 17.81 3.23 3.65
CA PRO A 7 18.40 4.39 3.00
C PRO A 7 17.37 5.34 2.38
N TYR A 8 16.14 4.87 2.12
CA TYR A 8 15.08 5.69 1.55
C TYR A 8 13.93 5.88 2.52
N LEU A 9 13.38 7.09 2.53
CA LEU A 9 12.21 7.41 3.34
C LEU A 9 10.94 6.84 2.72
N CYS A 10 10.83 6.85 1.40
CA CYS A 10 9.69 6.30 0.70
C CYS A 10 10.07 5.67 -0.65
N ASN A 11 9.13 4.96 -1.28
CA ASN A 11 9.27 4.54 -2.67
C ASN A 11 7.98 4.74 -3.47
N PHE A 12 8.15 4.95 -4.77
CA PHE A 12 7.09 4.87 -5.76
C PHE A 12 7.65 4.36 -7.09
N LEU A 13 7.12 3.22 -7.55
CA LEU A 13 7.45 2.66 -8.85
C LEU A 13 6.16 2.39 -9.62
N GLY A 14 6.10 2.89 -10.86
CA GLY A 14 4.98 2.62 -11.76
C GLY A 14 4.77 3.66 -12.85
N THR A 15 3.82 3.35 -13.73
CA THR A 15 3.42 4.24 -14.82
C THR A 15 2.62 5.43 -14.30
N VAL A 16 2.96 6.64 -14.71
CA VAL A 16 2.27 7.88 -14.36
C VAL A 16 1.39 8.29 -15.53
N TYR A 17 0.08 8.26 -15.33
CA TYR A 17 -0.89 8.66 -16.35
C TYR A 17 -1.29 10.13 -16.15
N GLU A 18 -1.56 10.83 -17.24
CA GLU A 18 -2.11 12.20 -17.17
C GLU A 18 -3.44 12.23 -16.40
N ASN A 19 -3.70 13.34 -15.71
CA ASN A 19 -4.92 13.56 -14.91
C ASN A 19 -5.21 12.45 -13.87
N SER A 20 -4.16 11.78 -13.39
CA SER A 20 -4.28 10.73 -12.38
C SER A 20 -3.72 11.14 -11.03
N SER A 21 -4.13 10.43 -9.97
CA SER A 21 -3.54 10.56 -8.63
C SER A 21 -2.02 10.33 -8.64
N ARG A 22 -1.51 9.49 -9.54
CA ARG A 22 -0.06 9.28 -9.70
C ARG A 22 0.65 10.55 -10.18
N GLN A 23 0.03 11.32 -11.07
CA GLN A 23 0.57 12.60 -11.50
C GLN A 23 0.59 13.61 -10.35
N ALA A 24 -0.50 13.69 -9.58
CA ALA A 24 -0.57 14.55 -8.40
C ALA A 24 0.53 14.21 -7.38
N LEU A 25 0.71 12.91 -7.07
CA LEU A 25 1.79 12.42 -6.22
C LEU A 25 3.17 12.86 -6.75
N MET A 26 3.44 12.63 -8.04
CA MET A 26 4.73 12.99 -8.64
C MET A 26 4.99 14.49 -8.64
N ASN A 27 3.95 15.31 -8.81
CA ASN A 27 4.08 16.77 -8.73
C ASN A 27 4.48 17.21 -7.32
N ILE A 28 3.84 16.67 -6.28
CA ILE A 28 4.17 16.97 -4.88
C ILE A 28 5.60 16.56 -4.54
N LEU A 29 6.02 15.34 -4.94
CA LEU A 29 7.38 14.87 -4.68
C LEU A 29 8.45 15.78 -5.31
N LYS A 30 8.21 16.26 -6.53
CA LYS A 30 9.14 17.16 -7.25
C LYS A 30 9.16 18.57 -6.68
N GLN A 31 7.98 19.13 -6.36
CA GLN A 31 7.85 20.50 -5.86
C GLN A 31 8.64 20.72 -4.56
N ASP A 32 8.60 19.74 -3.67
CA ASP A 32 9.24 19.86 -2.35
C ASP A 32 10.67 19.30 -2.31
N GLY A 33 11.20 18.80 -3.44
CA GLY A 33 12.50 18.14 -3.52
C GLY A 33 12.60 16.84 -2.71
N ASN A 34 11.45 16.28 -2.33
CA ASN A 34 11.34 15.03 -1.57
C ASN A 34 11.58 13.79 -2.44
N ASP A 35 11.57 13.95 -3.77
CA ASP A 35 11.97 12.91 -4.73
C ASP A 35 13.37 12.35 -4.45
N LYS A 36 14.30 13.19 -3.97
CA LYS A 36 15.67 12.78 -3.59
C LYS A 36 15.74 11.88 -2.36
N LEU A 37 14.71 11.88 -1.53
CA LEU A 37 14.63 11.07 -0.31
C LEU A 37 13.94 9.73 -0.54
N CYS A 38 13.41 9.52 -1.74
CA CYS A 38 12.59 8.37 -2.06
C CYS A 38 13.15 7.61 -3.25
N TRP A 39 12.97 6.30 -3.24
CA TRP A 39 13.24 5.48 -4.42
C TRP A 39 12.10 5.66 -5.42
N VAL A 40 12.31 6.52 -6.42
CA VAL A 40 11.31 6.80 -7.45
C VAL A 40 11.75 6.23 -8.80
N SER A 41 10.90 5.39 -9.38
CA SER A 41 11.05 4.92 -10.77
C SER A 41 9.70 5.05 -11.49
N ALA A 42 9.46 6.24 -12.01
CA ALA A 42 8.27 6.54 -12.79
C ALA A 42 8.51 6.23 -14.28
N ARG A 43 7.48 5.71 -14.95
CA ARG A 43 7.47 5.51 -16.41
C ARG A 43 6.30 6.27 -17.02
N GLU A 44 6.43 6.75 -18.24
CA GLU A 44 5.32 7.42 -18.95
C GLU A 44 4.32 6.41 -19.52
N GLN A 45 4.79 5.23 -19.91
CA GLN A 45 3.96 4.19 -20.50
C GLN A 45 4.13 2.85 -19.77
N TRP A 46 3.05 2.07 -19.72
CA TRP A 46 3.12 0.69 -19.25
C TRP A 46 3.76 -0.18 -20.32
N GLN A 47 4.70 -1.03 -19.92
CA GLN A 47 5.39 -1.93 -20.82
C GLN A 47 5.09 -3.37 -20.41
N PRO A 48 4.74 -4.26 -21.36
CA PRO A 48 4.64 -5.67 -21.09
C PRO A 48 6.05 -6.25 -20.82
N GLN A 49 6.12 -7.42 -20.19
CA GLN A 49 7.36 -8.18 -19.94
C GLN A 49 8.33 -7.49 -18.95
N GLU A 50 7.94 -7.46 -17.67
CA GLU A 50 8.87 -7.12 -16.59
C GLU A 50 10.09 -8.07 -16.59
N THR A 51 11.28 -7.51 -16.44
CA THR A 51 12.55 -8.25 -16.45
C THR A 51 12.91 -8.68 -15.03
N ASN A 52 13.84 -9.63 -14.89
CA ASN A 52 14.38 -9.98 -13.58
C ASN A 52 15.05 -8.79 -12.88
N GLU A 53 15.62 -7.87 -13.66
CA GLU A 53 16.23 -6.65 -13.15
C GLU A 53 15.17 -5.67 -12.64
N SER A 54 14.09 -5.42 -13.39
CA SER A 54 13.04 -4.51 -12.95
C SER A 54 12.25 -5.07 -11.76
N LEU A 55 12.03 -6.40 -11.72
CA LEU A 55 11.50 -7.09 -10.55
C LEU A 55 12.41 -6.91 -9.33
N LYS A 56 13.72 -7.14 -9.49
CA LYS A 56 14.68 -6.97 -8.39
C LYS A 56 14.69 -5.53 -7.89
N ASN A 57 14.72 -4.55 -8.79
CA ASN A 57 14.67 -3.13 -8.43
C ASN A 57 13.39 -2.79 -7.65
N TYR A 58 12.25 -3.37 -8.02
CA TYR A 58 11.01 -3.20 -7.29
C TYR A 58 11.07 -3.79 -5.87
N GLN A 59 11.57 -5.03 -5.74
CA GLN A 59 11.75 -5.67 -4.44
C GLN A 59 12.73 -4.91 -3.55
N ASP A 60 13.84 -4.43 -4.11
CA ASP A 60 14.84 -3.62 -3.41
C ASP A 60 14.23 -2.30 -2.92
N ALA A 61 13.43 -1.63 -3.74
CA ALA A 61 12.74 -0.41 -3.33
C ALA A 61 11.81 -0.66 -2.13
N LEU A 62 11.02 -1.73 -2.13
CA LEU A 62 10.17 -2.11 -1.00
C LEU A 62 10.99 -2.44 0.25
N LEU A 63 12.11 -3.14 0.08
CA LEU A 63 12.95 -3.62 1.18
C LEU A 63 13.79 -2.51 1.82
N GLN A 64 14.16 -1.51 1.03
CA GLN A 64 15.07 -0.42 1.40
C GLN A 64 14.37 0.91 1.71
N SER A 65 13.04 0.97 1.65
CA SER A 65 12.27 2.19 1.94
C SER A 65 11.36 2.07 3.15
N ASP A 66 11.30 3.09 4.01
CA ASP A 66 10.41 3.08 5.18
C ASP A 66 8.93 3.04 4.80
N LEU A 67 8.56 3.85 3.81
CA LEU A 67 7.19 3.99 3.31
C LEU A 67 7.07 3.51 1.86
N THR A 68 5.88 3.03 1.48
CA THR A 68 5.51 2.79 0.08
C THR A 68 4.31 3.66 -0.26
N LEU A 69 4.43 4.49 -1.29
CA LEU A 69 3.36 5.38 -1.73
C LEU A 69 2.39 4.61 -2.65
N CYS A 70 1.12 4.56 -2.25
CA CYS A 70 0.06 3.78 -2.89
C CYS A 70 -1.06 4.68 -3.41
N PRO A 71 -0.83 5.45 -4.50
CA PRO A 71 -1.86 6.24 -5.16
C PRO A 71 -2.95 5.38 -5.74
N VAL A 72 -4.18 5.91 -5.69
CA VAL A 72 -5.32 5.27 -6.33
C VAL A 72 -5.06 5.13 -7.82
N GLY A 73 -5.46 3.99 -8.37
CA GLY A 73 -5.45 3.73 -9.80
C GLY A 73 -6.86 3.50 -10.31
N VAL A 74 -7.00 2.53 -11.20
CA VAL A 74 -8.31 2.01 -11.61
C VAL A 74 -9.07 1.44 -10.41
N ASN A 75 -8.36 0.87 -9.44
CA ASN A 75 -8.91 0.36 -8.19
C ASN A 75 -8.40 1.20 -7.00
N THR A 76 -9.26 1.38 -6.00
CA THR A 76 -8.92 1.92 -4.67
C THR A 76 -7.85 1.07 -3.99
N GLU A 77 -8.05 -0.24 -4.00
CA GLU A 77 -7.12 -1.20 -3.43
C GLU A 77 -6.25 -1.78 -4.55
N CYS A 78 -4.93 -1.74 -4.36
CA CYS A 78 -3.98 -2.25 -5.35
C CYS A 78 -2.96 -3.20 -4.72
N TYR A 79 -2.40 -4.08 -5.55
CA TYR A 79 -1.42 -5.09 -5.15
C TYR A 79 -0.21 -4.51 -4.39
N ARG A 80 0.20 -3.28 -4.72
CA ARG A 80 1.31 -2.57 -4.06
C ARG A 80 1.15 -2.45 -2.54
N ILE A 81 -0.09 -2.29 -2.06
CA ILE A 81 -0.37 -2.21 -0.61
C ILE A 81 0.09 -3.50 0.07
N TYR A 82 -0.25 -4.65 -0.50
CA TYR A 82 0.05 -5.97 0.05
C TYR A 82 1.53 -6.37 -0.11
N GLU A 83 2.15 -5.99 -1.22
CA GLU A 83 3.58 -6.18 -1.42
C GLU A 83 4.39 -5.34 -0.43
N ALA A 84 4.03 -4.07 -0.23
CA ALA A 84 4.64 -3.22 0.79
C ALA A 84 4.54 -3.85 2.20
N CYS A 85 3.36 -4.37 2.56
CA CYS A 85 3.17 -5.11 3.81
C CYS A 85 4.12 -6.31 3.92
N SER A 86 4.33 -7.06 2.83
CA SER A 86 5.21 -8.24 2.79
C SER A 86 6.67 -7.91 3.09
N TYR A 87 7.12 -6.71 2.72
CA TYR A 87 8.48 -6.23 2.94
C TYR A 87 8.61 -5.33 4.19
N GLY A 88 7.52 -5.12 4.93
CA GLY A 88 7.50 -4.24 6.08
C GLY A 88 7.74 -2.77 5.71
N SER A 89 7.42 -2.36 4.48
CA SER A 89 7.37 -0.94 4.08
C SER A 89 5.96 -0.43 4.30
N ILE A 90 5.80 0.65 5.05
CA ILE A 90 4.49 1.07 5.54
C ILE A 90 3.70 1.72 4.40
N PRO A 91 2.50 1.20 4.05
CA PRO A 91 1.71 1.81 3.00
C PRO A 91 1.22 3.21 3.38
N VAL A 92 1.47 4.18 2.51
CA VAL A 92 0.79 5.49 2.49
C VAL A 92 -0.28 5.39 1.41
N VAL A 93 -1.54 5.25 1.83
CA VAL A 93 -2.66 4.91 0.95
C VAL A 93 -3.59 6.09 0.81
N GLU A 94 -3.91 6.43 -0.43
CA GLU A 94 -4.92 7.44 -0.73
C GLU A 94 -6.32 6.86 -0.44
N ASP A 95 -7.00 7.47 0.52
CA ASP A 95 -8.26 7.03 1.08
C ASP A 95 -9.45 7.54 0.25
N THR A 96 -9.46 7.18 -1.02
CA THR A 96 -10.44 7.63 -2.01
C THR A 96 -11.07 6.45 -2.74
N MET A 97 -12.35 6.59 -3.09
CA MET A 97 -13.01 5.62 -3.96
C MET A 97 -12.61 5.87 -5.41
N ALA A 98 -12.07 4.83 -6.04
CA ALA A 98 -11.96 4.75 -7.48
C ALA A 98 -13.36 4.57 -8.10
N ALA A 99 -13.44 4.74 -9.43
CA ALA A 99 -14.69 4.53 -10.15
C ALA A 99 -15.26 3.12 -9.91
N GLY A 100 -16.58 3.02 -9.74
CA GLY A 100 -17.29 1.76 -9.51
C GLY A 100 -18.08 1.73 -8.19
N SER A 101 -18.55 0.54 -7.81
CA SER A 101 -19.44 0.33 -6.66
C SER A 101 -18.85 -0.57 -5.57
N CYS A 102 -17.55 -0.91 -5.64
CA CYS A 102 -16.91 -1.83 -4.69
C CYS A 102 -16.95 -1.36 -3.22
N GLY A 103 -17.10 -0.06 -2.98
CA GLY A 103 -17.24 0.52 -1.64
C GLY A 103 -18.70 0.66 -1.17
N ASN A 104 -19.67 0.12 -1.92
CA ASN A 104 -21.08 0.19 -1.58
C ASN A 104 -21.57 -1.17 -1.05
N THR A 105 -22.17 -1.14 0.13
CA THR A 105 -22.86 -2.25 0.77
C THR A 105 -24.27 -1.79 1.15
N SER A 106 -25.10 -2.71 1.67
CA SER A 106 -26.42 -2.33 2.21
C SER A 106 -26.34 -1.37 3.40
N VAL A 107 -25.21 -1.36 4.13
CA VAL A 107 -25.01 -0.58 5.35
C VAL A 107 -24.16 0.67 5.12
N TYR A 108 -23.14 0.58 4.26
CA TYR A 108 -22.18 1.65 4.00
C TYR A 108 -22.21 2.05 2.52
N ARG A 109 -22.21 3.36 2.25
CA ARG A 109 -21.99 3.90 0.91
C ARG A 109 -20.62 4.56 0.87
N ASN A 110 -19.91 4.40 -0.24
CA ASN A 110 -18.63 5.08 -0.50
C ASN A 110 -17.57 4.79 0.58
N ALA A 111 -17.36 3.51 0.93
CA ALA A 111 -16.41 3.07 1.96
C ALA A 111 -15.12 2.48 1.35
N PRO A 112 -14.11 3.31 1.01
CA PRO A 112 -12.83 2.82 0.50
C PRO A 112 -12.08 2.01 1.55
N LEU A 113 -11.42 0.93 1.09
CA LEU A 113 -10.52 0.11 1.91
C LEU A 113 -11.19 -0.43 3.20
N GLN A 114 -12.51 -0.66 3.14
CA GLN A 114 -13.32 -0.99 4.32
C GLN A 114 -12.76 -2.19 5.09
N LEU A 115 -12.40 -3.26 4.37
CA LEU A 115 -11.86 -4.47 4.97
C LEU A 115 -10.55 -4.18 5.73
N LEU A 116 -9.60 -3.50 5.09
CA LEU A 116 -8.32 -3.12 5.68
C LEU A 116 -8.51 -2.27 6.94
N LYS A 117 -9.39 -1.26 6.88
CA LYS A 117 -9.73 -0.42 8.04
C LYS A 117 -10.41 -1.19 9.16
N SER A 118 -11.38 -2.05 8.83
CA SER A 118 -12.11 -2.87 9.82
C SER A 118 -11.20 -3.85 10.56
N MET A 119 -10.11 -4.26 9.92
CA MET A 119 -9.09 -5.14 10.52
C MET A 119 -7.94 -4.37 11.16
N GLY A 120 -8.06 -3.04 11.32
CA GLY A 120 -7.06 -2.23 12.01
C GLY A 120 -5.71 -2.15 11.29
N ALA A 121 -5.72 -2.05 9.95
CA ALA A 121 -4.50 -1.90 9.16
C ALA A 121 -3.63 -0.74 9.68
N PRO A 122 -2.35 -0.99 10.02
CA PRO A 122 -1.44 0.03 10.56
C PRO A 122 -0.82 0.88 9.43
N PHE A 123 -1.67 1.36 8.51
CA PHE A 123 -1.27 2.14 7.35
C PHE A 123 -1.41 3.63 7.64
N ILE A 124 -0.80 4.45 6.78
CA ILE A 124 -1.03 5.89 6.77
C ILE A 124 -2.09 6.16 5.70
N PHE A 125 -3.31 6.51 6.11
CA PHE A 125 -4.39 6.89 5.21
C PHE A 125 -4.39 8.40 5.02
N ILE A 126 -4.28 8.86 3.77
CA ILE A 126 -4.34 10.29 3.41
C ILE A 126 -5.57 10.54 2.53
N LYS A 127 -6.23 11.69 2.66
CA LYS A 127 -7.36 12.03 1.77
C LYS A 127 -6.89 12.54 0.43
N ASN A 128 -5.71 13.18 0.39
CA ASN A 128 -5.09 13.69 -0.82
C ASN A 128 -3.57 13.84 -0.65
N TRP A 129 -2.83 13.92 -1.76
CA TRP A 129 -1.37 13.98 -1.76
C TRP A 129 -0.77 15.27 -1.17
N ASN A 130 -1.54 16.34 -0.94
CA ASN A 130 -1.02 17.53 -0.25
C ASN A 130 -0.69 17.27 1.22
N GLU A 131 -1.14 16.14 1.79
CA GLU A 131 -0.78 15.69 3.13
C GLU A 131 0.59 15.02 3.19
N LEU A 132 1.13 14.58 2.03
CA LEU A 132 2.38 13.84 1.94
C LEU A 132 3.58 14.57 2.56
N PRO A 133 3.78 15.89 2.36
CA PRO A 133 4.93 16.58 2.93
C PRO A 133 4.96 16.46 4.46
N ALA A 134 3.81 16.63 5.13
CA ALA A 134 3.70 16.46 6.58
C ALA A 134 3.95 15.00 7.01
N VAL A 135 3.50 14.02 6.22
CA VAL A 135 3.79 12.60 6.46
C VAL A 135 5.30 12.33 6.39
N LEU A 136 5.98 12.83 5.37
CA LEU A 136 7.42 12.65 5.20
C LEU A 136 8.22 13.37 6.30
N GLU A 137 7.85 14.59 6.69
CA GLU A 137 8.49 15.29 7.81
C GLU A 137 8.35 14.51 9.12
N ARG A 138 7.15 13.98 9.41
CA ARG A 138 6.96 13.11 10.57
C ARG A 138 7.86 11.89 10.50
N GLU A 139 7.93 11.21 9.36
CA GLU A 139 8.74 10.00 9.19
C GLU A 139 10.25 10.27 9.33
N LYS A 140 10.74 11.44 8.90
CA LYS A 140 12.14 11.86 9.09
C LYS A 140 12.50 11.99 10.57
N THR A 141 11.57 12.48 11.39
CA THR A 141 11.82 12.74 12.82
C THR A 141 11.74 11.49 13.69
N LEU A 142 11.19 10.38 13.18
CA LEU A 142 11.11 9.13 13.95
C LEU A 142 12.48 8.52 14.16
N ILE A 143 12.75 8.12 15.40
CA ILE A 143 13.99 7.41 15.72
C ILE A 143 13.94 5.98 15.17
N LEU A 144 15.12 5.40 14.94
CA LEU A 144 15.24 4.06 14.33
C LEU A 144 14.43 3.00 15.08
N GLN A 145 14.36 3.04 16.42
CA GLN A 145 13.61 2.07 17.20
C GLN A 145 12.10 2.10 16.92
N GLU A 146 11.53 3.29 16.76
CA GLU A 146 10.11 3.46 16.42
C GLU A 146 9.82 2.94 15.01
N LYS A 147 10.72 3.22 14.06
CA LYS A 147 10.63 2.68 12.70
C LYS A 147 10.65 1.15 12.72
N ILE A 148 11.61 0.53 13.42
CA ILE A 148 11.71 -0.93 13.57
C ILE A 148 10.42 -1.50 14.17
N GLN A 149 9.87 -0.86 15.21
CA GLN A 149 8.65 -1.34 15.86
C GLN A 149 7.45 -1.28 14.91
N ARG A 150 7.28 -0.20 14.14
CA ARG A 150 6.20 -0.10 13.15
C ARG A 150 6.32 -1.16 12.05
N ARG A 151 7.54 -1.45 11.57
CA ARG A 151 7.77 -2.53 10.60
C ARG A 151 7.39 -3.90 11.17
N LYS A 152 7.74 -4.18 12.44
CA LYS A 152 7.35 -5.42 13.13
C LYS A 152 5.83 -5.54 13.25
N MET A 153 5.16 -4.46 13.67
CA MET A 153 3.69 -4.41 13.78
C MET A 153 3.02 -4.68 12.43
N LEU A 154 3.52 -4.06 11.35
CA LEU A 154 2.99 -4.25 10.00
C LEU A 154 3.13 -5.70 9.53
N LEU A 155 4.30 -6.30 9.70
CA LEU A 155 4.56 -7.69 9.29
C LEU A 155 3.66 -8.66 10.07
N HIS A 156 3.55 -8.48 11.39
CA HIS A 156 2.69 -9.28 12.23
C HIS A 156 1.21 -9.12 11.85
N TRP A 157 0.75 -7.88 11.69
CA TRP A 157 -0.60 -7.58 11.23
C TRP A 157 -0.90 -8.24 9.89
N TYR A 158 0.01 -8.16 8.91
CA TYR A 158 -0.21 -8.73 7.59
C TYR A 158 -0.24 -10.26 7.59
N GLN A 159 0.57 -10.90 8.43
CA GLN A 159 0.48 -12.34 8.64
C GLN A 159 -0.88 -12.75 9.22
N HIS A 160 -1.35 -12.03 10.25
CA HIS A 160 -2.68 -12.27 10.84
C HIS A 160 -3.80 -12.02 9.82
N PHE A 161 -3.74 -10.90 9.09
CA PHE A 161 -4.69 -10.53 8.04
C PHE A 161 -4.87 -11.64 7.00
N LYS A 162 -3.77 -12.20 6.47
CA LYS A 162 -3.82 -13.31 5.51
C LYS A 162 -4.47 -14.56 6.09
N THR A 163 -4.16 -14.90 7.35
CA THR A 163 -4.74 -16.06 8.03
C THR A 163 -6.24 -15.90 8.22
N GLU A 164 -6.69 -14.74 8.69
CA GLU A 164 -8.11 -14.39 8.84
C GLU A 164 -8.86 -14.45 7.51
N LEU A 165 -8.30 -13.87 6.44
CA LEU A 165 -8.92 -13.93 5.13
C LEU A 165 -9.04 -15.35 4.60
N LYS A 166 -7.99 -16.16 4.75
CA LYS A 166 -8.02 -17.58 4.38
C LYS A 166 -9.15 -18.29 5.10
N MET A 167 -9.22 -18.16 6.43
CA MET A 167 -10.25 -18.83 7.24
C MET A 167 -11.66 -18.35 6.88
N ARG A 168 -11.88 -17.05 6.73
CA ARG A 168 -13.19 -16.50 6.33
C ARG A 168 -13.63 -17.04 4.98
N PHE A 169 -12.72 -17.05 4.01
CA PHE A 169 -13.01 -17.56 2.67
C PHE A 169 -13.36 -19.06 2.69
N THR A 170 -12.55 -19.89 3.37
CA THR A 170 -12.84 -21.33 3.46
C THR A 170 -14.14 -21.62 4.18
N ASN A 171 -14.42 -20.92 5.29
CA ASN A 171 -15.67 -21.09 6.04
C ASN A 171 -16.90 -20.73 5.21
N ILE A 172 -16.82 -19.67 4.40
CA ILE A 172 -17.90 -19.28 3.49
C ILE A 172 -18.11 -20.36 2.43
N LEU A 173 -17.03 -20.89 1.83
CA LEU A 173 -17.15 -21.96 0.84
C LEU A 173 -17.76 -23.23 1.43
N GLU A 174 -17.30 -23.65 2.60
CA GLU A 174 -17.81 -24.85 3.28
C GLU A 174 -19.29 -24.73 3.62
N SER A 175 -19.69 -23.60 4.24
CA SER A 175 -21.08 -23.36 4.62
C SER A 175 -22.02 -23.16 3.43
N SER A 176 -21.53 -22.55 2.33
CA SER A 176 -22.37 -22.27 1.15
C SER A 176 -22.54 -23.47 0.24
N PHE A 177 -21.51 -24.31 0.10
CA PHE A 177 -21.46 -25.36 -0.93
C PHE A 177 -21.34 -26.78 -0.40
N LEU A 178 -20.80 -27.00 0.80
CA LEU A 178 -20.41 -28.34 1.26
C LEU A 178 -21.29 -28.88 2.40
N MET A 179 -21.95 -28.03 3.20
CA MET A 179 -22.80 -28.49 4.31
C MET A 179 -24.22 -28.93 3.89
N ASN A 180 -24.63 -28.71 2.64
CA ASN A 180 -25.97 -29.10 2.14
C ASN A 180 -26.06 -30.52 1.55
N ASN A 181 -24.99 -31.33 1.58
CA ASN A 181 -24.98 -32.70 1.02
C ASN A 181 -25.19 -33.82 2.06
N LYS A 182 -25.88 -33.54 3.17
CA LYS A 182 -26.37 -34.57 4.10
C LYS A 182 -27.88 -34.75 3.89
N GLY A 183 -28.25 -35.30 2.73
CA GLY A 183 -29.58 -35.81 2.41
C GLY A 183 -29.49 -37.31 2.17
#